data_AF-A0A0B6ZFE5-F1
#
_entry.id   AF-A0A0B6ZFE5-F1
#
_cell.length_a   1.000
_cell.length_b   1.000
_cell.length_c   1.000
_cell.angle_alpha   90.00
_cell.angle_beta   90.00
_cell.angle_gamma   90.00
#
_symmetry.space_group_name_H-M   'P 1'
#
loop_
_entity.id
_entity.type
_entity.pdbx_description
1 polymer ?
#
loop_
_entity_poly.entity_id
_entity_poly.type
_entity_poly.pdbx_seq_one_letter_code
_entity_poly.pdbx_strand_id
1 'polypeptide(L)'
;MVHGETFQAGRHIADNIYTAIRQSRKTLVLVTKHLLTSHWCTYELQMARMESISTGRNVLVFLFLEDIPANMVNIDVKSYIKTSTYIMYPKEITHREAFWNKLADDLRAP
;
A
#
# COMPACT_ATOMS: atom_id res chain seq x y z
N MET A 1 -6.82 -11.06 -6.73
CA MET A 1 -6.56 -10.50 -8.06
C MET A 1 -5.28 -9.69 -7.95
N VAL A 2 -4.25 -10.05 -8.72
CA VAL A 2 -2.98 -9.33 -8.78
C VAL A 2 -3.21 -8.12 -9.69
N HIS A 3 -3.00 -6.91 -9.16
CA HIS A 3 -3.39 -5.65 -9.81
C HIS A 3 -2.37 -5.13 -10.85
N GLY A 4 -1.45 -5.98 -11.30
CA GLY A 4 -0.48 -5.63 -12.34
C GLY A 4 -1.07 -5.60 -13.75
N GLU A 5 -2.24 -6.21 -13.97
CA GLU A 5 -2.80 -6.42 -15.32
C GLU A 5 -4.10 -5.66 -15.62
N THR A 6 -4.65 -4.87 -14.68
CA THR A 6 -5.82 -4.01 -14.95
C THR A 6 -5.46 -2.52 -14.96
N PHE A 7 -4.29 -2.19 -15.48
CA PHE A 7 -3.99 -0.81 -15.86
C PHE A 7 -4.68 -0.51 -17.20
N GLN A 8 -5.89 0.06 -17.15
CA GLN A 8 -6.50 0.60 -18.37
C GLN A 8 -5.74 1.86 -18.77
N ALA A 9 -4.85 1.72 -19.77
CA ALA A 9 -4.23 2.85 -20.44
C ALA A 9 -5.33 3.72 -21.07
N GLY A 10 -5.53 4.93 -20.53
CA GLY A 10 -6.58 5.87 -20.96
C GLY A 10 -7.38 6.51 -19.83
N ARG A 11 -7.31 5.99 -18.59
CA ARG A 11 -7.80 6.68 -17.36
C ARG A 11 -6.64 7.24 -16.55
N HIS A 12 -6.88 8.31 -15.78
CA HIS A 12 -5.86 8.79 -14.83
C HIS A 12 -5.53 7.67 -13.83
N ILE A 13 -4.24 7.44 -13.54
CA ILE A 13 -3.81 6.34 -12.65
C ILE A 13 -4.49 6.44 -11.27
N ALA A 14 -4.78 7.65 -10.81
CA ALA A 14 -5.55 7.90 -9.61
C ALA A 14 -6.96 7.30 -9.65
N ASP A 15 -7.66 7.31 -10.79
CA ASP A 15 -8.98 6.68 -10.93
C ASP A 15 -8.89 5.15 -10.87
N ASN A 16 -7.79 4.60 -11.40
CA ASN A 16 -7.54 3.16 -11.35
C ASN A 16 -7.27 2.72 -9.89
N ILE A 17 -6.47 3.48 -9.15
CA ILE A 17 -6.20 3.25 -7.72
C ILE A 17 -7.48 3.43 -6.90
N TYR A 18 -8.23 4.49 -7.15
CA TYR A 18 -9.51 4.76 -6.52
C TYR A 18 -10.48 3.59 -6.70
N THR A 19 -10.64 3.13 -7.95
CA THR A 19 -11.51 2.01 -8.30
C THR A 19 -11.03 0.71 -7.65
N ALA A 20 -9.72 0.45 -7.66
CA ALA A 20 -9.11 -0.71 -7.02
C ALA A 20 -9.42 -0.79 -5.53
N ILE A 21 -9.30 0.34 -4.83
CA ILE A 21 -9.55 0.45 -3.39
C ILE A 21 -11.02 0.21 -3.08
N ARG A 22 -11.93 0.78 -3.87
CA ARG A 22 -13.38 0.60 -3.67
C ARG A 22 -13.87 -0.81 -3.98
N GLN A 23 -13.27 -1.48 -4.95
CA GLN A 23 -13.66 -2.81 -5.39
C GLN A 23 -12.97 -3.95 -4.61
N SER A 24 -11.95 -3.63 -3.81
CA SER A 24 -11.18 -4.62 -3.06
C SER A 24 -11.57 -4.65 -1.58
N ARG A 25 -11.57 -5.84 -0.96
CA ARG A 25 -11.75 -5.98 0.50
C ARG A 25 -10.55 -5.44 1.28
N LYS A 26 -9.35 -5.77 0.78
CA LYS A 26 -8.06 -5.22 1.22
C LYS A 26 -7.24 -4.91 -0.01
N THR A 27 -6.44 -3.86 0.05
CA THR A 27 -5.54 -3.36 -0.98
C THR A 27 -4.12 -3.40 -0.42
N LEU A 28 -3.27 -4.23 -1.02
CA LEU A 28 -1.86 -4.30 -0.67
C LEU A 28 -1.09 -3.23 -1.45
N VAL A 29 -0.48 -2.29 -0.72
CA VAL A 29 0.35 -1.24 -1.29
C VAL A 29 1.81 -1.64 -1.15
N LEU A 30 2.47 -1.93 -2.26
CA LEU A 30 3.90 -2.23 -2.30
C LEU A 30 4.70 -0.92 -2.25
N VAL A 31 5.33 -0.65 -1.12
CA VAL A 31 6.16 0.54 -0.93
C VAL A 31 7.59 0.23 -1.37
N THR A 32 8.04 0.95 -2.38
CA THR A 32 9.40 0.90 -2.92
C THR A 32 10.00 2.29 -2.93
N LYS A 33 11.34 2.42 -3.01
CA LYS A 33 12.00 3.71 -3.18
C LYS A 33 11.48 4.47 -4.40
N HIS A 34 11.24 3.76 -5.51
CA HIS A 34 10.71 4.35 -6.73
C HIS A 34 9.30 4.94 -6.54
N LEU A 35 8.44 4.25 -5.79
CA LEU A 35 7.11 4.78 -5.44
C LEU A 35 7.24 6.13 -4.72
N LEU A 36 8.15 6.22 -3.75
CA LEU A 36 8.30 7.39 -2.88
C LEU A 36 8.99 8.59 -3.54
N THR A 37 9.89 8.35 -4.48
CA THR A 37 10.61 9.41 -5.20
C THR A 37 9.88 9.89 -6.45
N SER A 38 8.81 9.21 -6.85
CA SER A 38 8.01 9.60 -8.00
C SER A 38 7.00 10.72 -7.66
N HIS A 39 6.61 11.51 -8.67
CA HIS A 39 5.52 12.50 -8.57
C HIS A 39 4.16 11.89 -8.16
N TRP A 40 4.08 10.55 -8.09
CA TRP A 40 2.92 9.78 -7.69
C TRP A 40 2.75 9.62 -6.17
N CYS A 41 3.79 9.85 -5.36
CA CYS A 41 3.79 9.49 -3.93
C CYS A 41 2.78 10.26 -3.06
N THR A 42 2.57 11.55 -3.28
CA THR A 42 1.72 12.34 -2.38
C THR A 42 0.26 12.28 -2.79
N TYR A 43 -0.03 12.42 -4.08
CA TYR A 43 -1.40 12.50 -4.58
C TYR A 43 -2.16 11.18 -4.47
N GLU A 44 -1.59 10.08 -4.95
CA GLU A 44 -2.27 8.78 -4.95
C GLU A 44 -2.46 8.23 -3.53
N LEU A 45 -1.48 8.45 -2.65
CA LEU A 45 -1.55 8.01 -1.27
C LEU A 45 -2.55 8.84 -0.46
N GLN A 46 -2.68 10.13 -0.78
CA GLN A 46 -3.75 10.97 -0.23
C GLN A 46 -5.12 10.53 -0.73
N MET A 47 -5.27 10.20 -2.03
CA MET A 47 -6.51 9.65 -2.56
C MET A 47 -6.89 8.33 -1.89
N ALA A 48 -5.91 7.42 -1.75
CA ALA A 48 -6.10 6.15 -1.06
C ALA A 48 -6.51 6.32 0.41
N ARG A 49 -5.91 7.30 1.10
CA ARG A 49 -6.27 7.69 2.46
C ARG A 49 -7.67 8.26 2.55
N MET A 50 -8.03 9.18 1.66
CA MET A 50 -9.37 9.78 1.62
C MET A 50 -10.45 8.72 1.39
N GLU A 51 -10.20 7.75 0.52
CA GLU A 51 -11.11 6.63 0.31
C GLU A 51 -11.20 5.70 1.51
N SER A 52 -10.09 5.37 2.15
CA SER A 52 -10.12 4.58 3.40
C SER A 52 -10.94 5.27 4.49
N ILE A 53 -10.83 6.60 4.60
CA ILE A 53 -11.65 7.41 5.52
C ILE A 53 -13.12 7.41 5.08
N SER A 54 -13.41 7.66 3.81
CA SER A 54 -14.77 7.76 3.26
C SER A 54 -15.54 6.45 3.36
N THR A 55 -14.87 5.32 3.13
CA THR A 55 -15.47 3.98 3.26
C THR A 55 -15.56 3.50 4.70
N GLY A 56 -14.89 4.16 5.65
CA GLY A 56 -14.80 3.74 7.05
C GLY A 56 -14.10 2.39 7.25
N ARG A 57 -13.38 1.90 6.23
CA ARG A 57 -12.73 0.59 6.23
C ARG A 57 -11.22 0.78 6.17
N ASN A 58 -10.51 0.10 7.07
CA ASN A 58 -9.05 0.02 7.02
C ASN A 58 -8.66 -1.03 5.96
N VAL A 59 -8.73 -0.59 4.70
CA VAL A 59 -8.53 -1.43 3.52
C VAL A 59 -7.09 -1.45 3.05
N LEU A 60 -6.20 -0.59 3.55
CA LEU A 60 -4.81 -0.55 3.07
C LEU A 60 -3.88 -1.36 3.98
N VAL A 61 -3.12 -2.25 3.36
CA VAL A 61 -1.98 -2.94 3.99
C VAL A 61 -0.72 -2.48 3.26
N PHE A 62 0.24 -1.90 3.97
CA PHE A 62 1.49 -1.45 3.38
C PHE A 62 2.56 -2.53 3.51
N LEU A 63 3.21 -2.89 2.40
CA LEU A 63 4.33 -3.83 2.39
C LEU A 63 5.60 -3.13 1.89
N PHE A 64 6.60 -3.04 2.77
CA PHE A 64 7.92 -2.52 2.45
C PHE A 64 8.82 -3.67 1.99
N LEU A 65 9.21 -3.66 0.71
CA LEU A 65 10.11 -4.68 0.16
C LEU A 65 11.59 -4.43 0.51
N GLU A 66 11.91 -3.20 0.91
CA GLU A 66 13.25 -2.75 1.20
C GLU A 66 13.24 -1.76 2.37
N ASP A 67 14.39 -1.57 3.01
CA ASP A 67 14.54 -0.47 3.96
C ASP A 67 14.50 0.85 3.21
N ILE A 68 13.53 1.67 3.61
CA ILE A 68 13.34 2.99 3.03
C ILE A 68 13.91 4.03 4.00
N PRO A 69 14.90 4.82 3.56
CA PRO A 69 15.42 5.93 4.34
C PRO A 69 14.30 6.87 4.78
N ALA A 70 14.28 7.21 6.06
CA ALA A 70 13.21 8.01 6.66
C ALA A 70 13.06 9.44 6.08
N ASN A 71 14.07 9.91 5.35
CA ASN A 71 14.11 11.19 4.64
C ASN A 71 13.53 11.12 3.21
N MET A 72 13.31 9.92 2.66
CA MET A 72 12.66 9.75 1.35
C MET A 72 11.13 9.81 1.44
N VAL A 73 10.57 9.72 2.65
CA VAL A 73 9.13 9.71 2.87
C VAL A 73 8.67 11.08 3.36
N ASN A 74 7.77 11.73 2.63
CA ASN A 74 7.12 12.97 3.07
C ASN A 74 6.42 12.75 4.43
N ILE A 75 6.43 13.76 5.31
CA ILE A 75 5.80 13.77 6.64
C ILE A 75 4.35 13.27 6.60
N ASP A 76 3.56 13.71 5.62
CA ASP A 76 2.15 13.31 5.52
C ASP A 76 2.02 11.81 5.26
N VAL A 77 2.77 11.29 4.28
CA VAL A 77 2.83 9.86 3.96
C VAL A 77 3.32 9.05 5.15
N LYS A 78 4.34 9.54 5.84
CA LYS A 78 4.93 8.89 7.01
C LYS A 78 3.94 8.81 8.17
N SER A 79 3.17 9.88 8.41
CA SER A 79 2.13 9.89 9.43
C SER A 79 1.02 8.90 9.10
N TYR A 80 0.61 8.85 7.82
CA TYR A 80 -0.41 7.92 7.37
C TYR A 80 0.01 6.46 7.55
N ILE A 81 1.19 6.09 7.04
CA ILE A 81 1.73 4.72 7.17
C ILE A 81 1.83 4.30 8.63
N LYS A 82 2.27 5.21 9.53
CA LYS A 82 2.34 4.92 10.97
C LYS A 82 0.98 4.62 11.61
N THR A 83 -0.09 5.20 11.08
CA THR A 83 -1.47 4.96 11.54
C THR A 83 -2.15 3.79 10.82
N SER A 84 -1.47 3.15 9.87
CA SER A 84 -1.97 2.03 9.07
C SER A 84 -1.23 0.74 9.40
N THR A 85 -1.80 -0.39 9.00
CA THR A 85 -1.11 -1.69 9.06
C THR A 85 0.03 -1.68 8.06
N TYR A 86 1.27 -1.85 8.53
CA TYR A 86 2.44 -2.02 7.69
C TYR A 86 3.24 -3.26 8.07
N ILE A 87 3.86 -3.88 7.07
CA ILE A 87 4.67 -5.09 7.19
C ILE A 87 5.98 -4.85 6.43
N MET A 88 7.09 -5.27 7.02
CA MET A 88 8.39 -5.26 6.37
C MET A 88 8.70 -6.64 5.82
N TYR A 89 9.19 -6.70 4.59
CA TYR A 89 9.69 -7.94 4.01
C TYR A 89 10.96 -8.37 4.76
N PRO A 90 11.05 -9.62 5.24
CA PRO A 90 12.17 -10.06 6.04
C PRO A 90 13.43 -10.20 5.17
N LYS A 91 14.56 -9.73 5.69
CA LYS A 91 15.89 -9.95 5.07
C LYS A 91 16.34 -11.40 5.22
N GLU A 92 16.07 -11.99 6.38
CA GLU A 92 16.45 -13.36 6.71
C GLU A 92 15.46 -14.37 6.15
N ILE A 93 15.97 -15.41 5.51
CA ILE A 93 15.15 -16.46 4.88
C ILE A 93 14.31 -17.21 5.92
N THR A 94 14.86 -17.40 7.13
CA THR A 94 14.21 -18.05 8.28
C THR A 94 12.90 -17.37 8.69
N HIS A 95 12.76 -16.07 8.47
CA HIS A 95 11.55 -15.31 8.82
C HIS A 95 10.52 -15.23 7.68
N ARG A 96 10.80 -15.77 6.49
CA ARG A 96 9.90 -15.66 5.32
C ARG A 96 8.58 -16.38 5.50
N GLU A 97 8.59 -17.57 6.10
CA GLU A 97 7.36 -18.33 6.32
C GLU A 97 6.41 -17.60 7.27
N ALA A 98 6.93 -17.13 8.41
CA ALA A 98 6.17 -16.31 9.36
C ALA A 98 5.64 -15.01 8.72
N PHE A 99 6.43 -14.37 7.86
CA PHE A 99 6.00 -13.20 7.09
C PHE A 99 4.81 -13.51 6.18
N TRP A 100 4.86 -14.59 5.40
CA TRP A 100 3.77 -14.95 4.49
C TRP A 100 2.48 -15.30 5.23
N ASN A 101 2.60 -16.00 6.36
CA ASN A 101 1.45 -16.30 7.23
C ASN A 101 0.81 -15.01 7.74
N LYS A 102 1.60 -14.09 8.30
CA LYS A 102 1.10 -12.80 8.77
C LYS A 102 0.45 -11.97 7.67
N LEU A 103 1.09 -11.88 6.50
CA LEU A 103 0.53 -11.16 5.36
C LEU A 103 -0.81 -11.76 4.91
N ALA A 104 -0.91 -13.09 4.87
CA ALA A 104 -2.16 -13.75 4.53
C ALA A 104 -3.26 -13.48 5.56
N ASP A 105 -2.92 -13.44 6.85
CA ASP A 105 -3.88 -13.14 7.92
C ASP A 105 -4.36 -11.69 7.87
N ASP A 106 -3.45 -10.73 7.68
CA ASP A 106 -3.79 -9.30 7.54
C ASP A 106 -4.68 -9.04 6.30
N LEU A 107 -4.49 -9.80 5.23
CA LEU A 107 -5.32 -9.72 4.01
C LEU A 107 -6.67 -10.46 4.13
N ARG A 108 -6.80 -11.41 5.06
CA ARG A 108 -8.05 -12.14 5.34
C ARG A 108 -8.87 -11.49 6.45
N ALA A 109 -8.25 -10.66 7.29
CA ALA A 109 -8.92 -9.93 8.35
C ALA A 109 -10.12 -9.14 7.79
N PRO A 110 -11.26 -9.08 8.52
CA PRO A 110 -12.47 -8.41 8.06
C PRO A 110 -12.29 -6.89 7.82
#